data_AF-A0AAW2LF25-F1
#
_entry.id   AF-A0AAW2LF25-F1
#
_cell.length_a   1.000
_cell.length_b   1.000
_cell.length_c   1.000
_cell.angle_alpha   90.00
_cell.angle_beta   90.00
_cell.angle_gamma   90.00
#
_symmetry.space_group_name_H-M   'P 1'
#
loop_
_entity.id
_entity.type
_entity.pdbx_description
1 polymer ?
#
loop_
_entity_poly.entity_id
_entity_poly.type
_entity_poly.pdbx_seq_one_letter_code
_entity_poly.pdbx_strand_id
1 'polypeptide(L)'
;MVGFKSMGWLPEPTHRRLSAEAKKKDSSLGILAFETAKTMSTLVSLYKSISDEEISRLKNDVIKSEGVAFLNSRDEGFLLSLAYAERLEDLDRAAAVVSRLGKKCSDFGLNRFDLIYTDLKLGILDFGKLEYGSRSSEKKVKKMEKLVSATSCLRSALEGLTELEISERKLNQWKSRQIELQKTNYDLFYQKLENQRKEVRHFREISLWSTTFDKSVNLMARIVCVVYARICVVFGQQSRQFPLVKEKILPHSGPILTTSKRSIVRFYSRRSFLFLR
;
A
#
# COMPACT_ATOMS: atom_id res chain seq x y z
N MET A 1 35.68 12.19 -26.79
CA MET A 1 34.39 12.80 -27.15
C MET A 1 33.67 11.87 -28.13
N VAL A 2 32.86 10.94 -27.61
CA VAL A 2 31.96 10.03 -28.34
C VAL A 2 30.90 9.69 -27.29
N GLY A 3 29.65 10.17 -27.35
CA GLY A 3 28.62 9.82 -28.33
C GLY A 3 27.46 9.17 -27.56
N PHE A 4 26.66 9.99 -26.86
CA PHE A 4 25.48 9.52 -26.12
C PHE A 4 24.36 9.13 -27.10
N LYS A 5 24.03 7.84 -27.18
CA LYS A 5 22.82 7.35 -27.88
C LYS A 5 21.69 7.13 -26.87
N SER A 6 20.64 7.91 -27.06
CA SER A 6 19.34 7.88 -26.39
C SER A 6 18.64 6.52 -26.53
N MET A 7 18.04 6.00 -25.45
CA MET A 7 17.13 4.84 -25.48
C MET A 7 15.68 5.33 -25.36
N GLY A 8 14.94 5.25 -26.46
CA GLY A 8 13.56 5.71 -26.59
C GLY A 8 12.52 4.64 -26.32
N TRP A 9 12.12 4.46 -25.06
CA TRP A 9 10.89 3.72 -24.71
C TRP A 9 10.08 4.36 -23.56
N LEU A 10 10.29 5.66 -23.32
CA LEU A 10 9.36 6.52 -22.57
C LEU A 10 9.20 7.81 -23.36
N PRO A 11 8.04 8.12 -23.94
CA PRO A 11 7.84 9.43 -24.56
C PRO A 11 7.73 10.50 -23.47
N GLU A 12 8.59 11.52 -23.54
CA GLU A 12 8.32 12.81 -22.91
C GLU A 12 7.10 13.46 -23.60
N PRO A 13 6.24 14.17 -22.84
CA PRO A 13 4.98 14.69 -23.36
C PRO A 13 5.23 15.89 -24.28
N THR A 14 5.33 15.65 -25.58
CA THR A 14 5.25 16.70 -26.60
C THR A 14 3.80 16.87 -27.06
N HIS A 15 3.25 18.04 -26.80
CA HIS A 15 1.94 18.46 -27.29
C HIS A 15 1.95 18.53 -28.83
N ARG A 16 1.26 17.60 -29.50
CA ARG A 16 0.69 17.84 -30.83
C ARG A 16 -0.65 17.11 -30.98
N ARG A 17 -1.71 17.92 -31.10
CA ARG A 17 -3.07 17.51 -31.47
C ARG A 17 -3.06 16.94 -32.88
N LEU A 18 -3.87 15.89 -33.11
CA LEU A 18 -4.98 15.87 -34.09
C LEU A 18 -5.60 14.46 -34.14
N SER A 19 -6.73 14.26 -33.45
CA SER A 19 -7.98 13.67 -33.98
C SER A 19 -8.97 13.53 -32.81
N ALA A 20 -10.25 13.77 -33.10
CA ALA A 20 -11.31 13.95 -32.13
C ALA A 20 -11.78 12.62 -31.52
N GLU A 21 -11.10 12.16 -30.47
CA GLU A 21 -11.66 11.21 -29.52
C GLU A 21 -12.02 11.96 -28.24
N ALA A 22 -13.27 11.80 -27.81
CA ALA A 22 -13.82 12.43 -26.62
C ALA A 22 -12.80 12.37 -25.48
N LYS A 23 -12.33 13.54 -25.03
CA LYS A 23 -11.44 13.66 -23.87
C LYS A 23 -12.11 12.95 -22.70
N LYS A 24 -11.72 11.69 -22.48
CA LYS A 24 -12.03 10.94 -21.26
C LYS A 24 -11.45 11.81 -20.16
N LYS A 25 -12.33 12.48 -19.41
CA LYS A 25 -11.94 13.30 -18.26
C LYS A 25 -11.11 12.36 -17.38
N ASP A 26 -9.83 12.66 -17.17
CA ASP A 26 -8.97 11.84 -16.31
C ASP A 26 -9.69 11.67 -14.98
N SER A 27 -10.23 10.47 -14.75
CA SER A 27 -11.03 10.22 -13.57
C SER A 27 -10.09 10.25 -12.37
N SER A 28 -10.34 11.15 -11.43
CA SER A 28 -9.66 11.12 -10.14
C SER A 28 -10.10 9.90 -9.35
N LEU A 29 -9.29 9.48 -8.36
CA LEU A 29 -9.60 8.34 -7.51
C LEU A 29 -10.88 8.55 -6.68
N GLY A 30 -11.12 9.78 -6.21
CA GLY A 30 -12.26 10.09 -5.33
C GLY A 30 -12.28 9.18 -4.11
N ILE A 31 -13.39 8.47 -3.87
CA ILE A 31 -13.54 7.56 -2.73
C ILE A 31 -12.52 6.41 -2.72
N LEU A 32 -12.00 5.99 -3.89
CA LEU A 32 -10.97 4.95 -3.99
C LEU A 32 -9.60 5.41 -3.49
N ALA A 33 -9.45 6.70 -3.15
CA ALA A 33 -8.25 7.24 -2.51
C ALA A 33 -7.89 6.49 -1.22
N PHE A 34 -8.87 6.08 -0.41
CA PHE A 34 -8.60 5.39 0.85
C PHE A 34 -8.11 3.95 0.66
N GLU A 35 -8.69 3.22 -0.29
CA GLU A 35 -8.20 1.89 -0.66
C GLU A 35 -6.80 1.99 -1.28
N THR A 36 -6.60 2.97 -2.15
CA THR A 36 -5.29 3.25 -2.76
C THR A 36 -4.24 3.60 -1.70
N ALA A 37 -4.59 4.44 -0.72
CA ALA A 37 -3.70 4.80 0.38
C ALA A 37 -3.31 3.56 1.21
N LYS A 38 -4.27 2.67 1.48
CA LYS A 38 -4.02 1.41 2.18
C LYS A 38 -3.03 0.55 1.39
N THR A 39 -3.24 0.37 0.09
CA THR A 39 -2.34 -0.40 -0.77
C THR A 39 -0.95 0.23 -0.85
N MET A 40 -0.86 1.55 -1.01
CA MET A 40 0.41 2.28 -0.96
C MET A 40 1.13 2.08 0.38
N SER A 41 0.42 2.15 1.50
CA SER A 41 0.99 1.89 2.83
C SER A 41 1.56 0.47 2.94
N THR A 42 0.81 -0.54 2.47
CA THR A 42 1.30 -1.93 2.41
C THR A 42 2.56 -2.06 1.56
N LEU A 43 2.60 -1.45 0.38
CA LEU A 43 3.78 -1.47 -0.50
C LEU A 43 4.99 -0.77 0.11
N VAL A 44 4.78 0.38 0.78
CA VAL A 44 5.85 1.08 1.50
C VAL A 44 6.42 0.22 2.63
N SER A 45 5.54 -0.38 3.45
CA SER A 45 5.98 -1.26 4.54
C SER A 45 6.71 -2.49 4.00
N LEU A 46 6.21 -3.11 2.93
CA LEU A 46 6.85 -4.25 2.31
C LEU A 46 8.23 -3.88 1.75
N TYR A 47 8.34 -2.75 1.02
CA TYR A 47 9.61 -2.24 0.51
C TYR A 47 10.63 -2.03 1.64
N LYS A 48 10.23 -1.43 2.76
CA LYS A 48 11.13 -1.23 3.91
C LYS A 48 11.52 -2.54 4.60
N SER A 49 10.60 -3.52 4.67
CA SER A 49 10.84 -4.81 5.34
C SER A 49 11.84 -5.73 4.64
N ILE A 50 12.28 -5.37 3.43
CA ILE A 50 13.24 -6.12 2.61
C ILE A 50 14.54 -5.33 2.36
N SER A 51 14.81 -4.33 3.20
CA SER A 51 16.10 -3.64 3.23
C SER A 51 17.22 -4.58 3.66
N ASP A 52 18.47 -4.25 3.33
CA ASP A 52 19.63 -5.06 3.71
C ASP A 52 19.70 -5.27 5.23
N GLU A 53 19.37 -4.24 6.01
CA GLU A 53 19.33 -4.30 7.48
C GLU A 53 18.26 -5.27 7.99
N GLU A 54 17.04 -5.19 7.44
CA GLU A 54 15.92 -6.05 7.86
C GLU A 54 16.14 -7.51 7.44
N ILE A 55 16.76 -7.73 6.28
CA ILE A 55 17.14 -9.07 5.81
C ILE A 55 18.29 -9.63 6.64
N SER A 56 19.29 -8.81 6.99
CA SER A 56 20.37 -9.21 7.90
C SER A 56 19.82 -9.59 9.26
N ARG A 57 18.92 -8.79 9.84
CA ARG A 57 18.25 -9.09 11.11
C ARG A 57 17.44 -10.39 11.02
N LEU A 58 16.72 -10.62 9.92
CA LEU A 58 15.98 -11.86 9.70
C LEU A 58 16.92 -13.08 9.71
N LYS A 59 18.02 -13.03 8.97
CA LYS A 59 18.97 -14.15 8.81
C LYS A 59 19.81 -14.41 10.07
N ASN A 60 20.24 -13.35 10.74
CA ASN A 60 21.21 -13.47 11.83
C ASN A 60 20.55 -13.55 13.21
N ASP A 61 19.38 -12.94 13.40
CA ASP A 61 18.77 -12.86 14.73
C ASP A 61 17.49 -13.69 14.80
N VAL A 62 16.56 -13.48 13.87
CA VAL A 62 15.23 -14.11 13.94
C VAL A 62 15.30 -15.61 13.65
N ILE A 63 15.91 -15.99 12.53
CA ILE A 63 16.03 -17.40 12.11
C ILE A 63 16.86 -18.22 13.11
N LYS A 64 17.89 -17.62 13.70
CA LYS A 64 18.78 -18.28 14.67
C LYS A 64 18.25 -18.29 16.09
N SER A 65 17.09 -17.67 16.34
CA SER A 65 16.51 -17.64 17.69
C SER A 65 16.00 -19.02 18.12
N GLU A 66 16.19 -19.35 19.39
CA GLU A 66 15.73 -20.62 19.97
C GLU A 66 14.21 -20.81 19.83
N GLY A 67 13.45 -19.72 19.96
CA GLY A 67 11.99 -19.74 19.80
C GLY A 67 11.54 -20.13 18.40
N VAL A 68 12.21 -19.64 17.35
CA VAL A 68 11.90 -20.02 15.97
C VAL A 68 12.32 -21.46 15.70
N ALA A 69 13.50 -21.86 16.18
CA ALA A 69 14.00 -23.23 16.10
C ALA A 69 13.07 -24.24 16.79
N PHE A 70 12.46 -23.86 17.92
CA PHE A 70 11.55 -24.71 18.69
C PHE A 70 10.14 -24.78 18.08
N LEU A 71 9.59 -23.65 17.62
CA LEU A 71 8.19 -23.59 17.15
C LEU A 71 8.00 -23.91 15.67
N ASN A 72 9.03 -23.73 14.83
CA ASN A 72 8.92 -23.87 13.38
C ASN A 72 9.86 -24.94 12.83
N SER A 73 11.16 -24.63 12.74
CA SER A 73 12.18 -25.53 12.19
C SER A 73 13.58 -25.00 12.52
N ARG A 74 14.57 -25.89 12.55
CA ARG A 74 16.01 -25.54 12.61
C ARG A 74 16.63 -25.36 11.22
N ASP A 75 15.92 -25.77 10.17
CA ASP A 75 16.39 -25.66 8.80
C ASP A 75 16.24 -24.20 8.31
N GLU A 76 17.36 -23.50 8.21
CA GLU A 76 17.40 -22.12 7.72
C GLU A 76 16.88 -21.99 6.28
N GLY A 77 17.12 -23.00 5.43
CA GLY A 77 16.62 -23.04 4.06
C GLY A 77 15.10 -23.10 4.01
N PHE A 78 14.50 -23.96 4.82
CA PHE A 78 13.05 -24.04 5.00
C PHE A 78 12.48 -22.72 5.53
N LEU A 79 13.06 -22.13 6.58
CA LEU A 79 12.58 -20.86 7.15
C LEU A 79 12.68 -19.70 6.16
N LEU A 80 13.74 -19.65 5.35
CA LEU A 80 13.88 -18.66 4.27
C LEU A 80 12.87 -18.90 3.13
N SER A 81 12.56 -20.16 2.81
CA SER A 81 11.52 -20.51 1.84
C SER A 81 10.12 -20.08 2.32
N LEU A 82 9.85 -20.20 3.62
CA LEU A 82 8.61 -19.75 4.25
C LEU A 82 8.50 -18.23 4.21
N ALA A 83 9.57 -17.52 4.59
CA ALA A 83 9.63 -16.06 4.51
C ALA A 83 9.43 -15.57 3.06
N TYR A 84 10.06 -16.24 2.07
CA TYR A 84 9.85 -15.94 0.66
C TYR A 84 8.38 -16.05 0.25
N ALA A 85 7.74 -17.17 0.57
CA ALA A 85 6.35 -17.42 0.24
C ALA A 85 5.42 -16.38 0.87
N GLU A 86 5.63 -16.01 2.14
CA GLU A 86 4.85 -14.98 2.84
C GLU A 86 5.00 -13.60 2.18
N ARG A 87 6.24 -13.17 1.89
CA ARG A 87 6.48 -11.86 1.26
C ARG A 87 5.95 -11.79 -0.16
N LEU A 88 6.04 -12.89 -0.90
CA LEU A 88 5.49 -12.98 -2.24
C LEU A 88 3.95 -12.93 -2.21
N GLU A 89 3.32 -13.61 -1.26
CA GLU A 89 1.86 -13.56 -1.09
C GLU A 89 1.36 -12.14 -0.73
N ASP A 90 2.08 -11.44 0.16
CA ASP A 90 1.80 -10.03 0.46
C ASP A 90 1.91 -9.13 -0.77
N LEU A 91 2.91 -9.37 -1.61
CA LEU A 91 3.09 -8.64 -2.86
C LEU A 91 1.99 -8.97 -3.87
N ASP A 92 1.63 -10.24 -4.04
CA ASP A 92 0.56 -10.71 -4.93
C ASP A 92 -0.77 -10.06 -4.56
N ARG A 93 -1.08 -9.98 -3.26
CA ARG A 93 -2.28 -9.28 -2.76
C ARG A 93 -2.27 -7.80 -3.16
N ALA A 94 -1.15 -7.11 -2.98
CA ALA A 94 -1.03 -5.70 -3.37
C ALA A 94 -1.13 -5.54 -4.90
N ALA A 95 -0.44 -6.39 -5.67
CA ALA A 95 -0.46 -6.39 -7.12
C ALA A 95 -1.88 -6.59 -7.68
N ALA A 96 -2.67 -7.49 -7.10
CA ALA A 96 -4.06 -7.70 -7.49
C ALA A 96 -4.93 -6.45 -7.33
N VAL A 97 -4.73 -5.67 -6.26
CA VAL A 97 -5.42 -4.37 -6.09
C VAL A 97 -4.93 -3.35 -7.13
N VAL A 98 -3.62 -3.29 -7.37
CA VAL A 98 -3.04 -2.40 -8.39
C VAL A 98 -3.57 -2.73 -9.78
N SER A 99 -3.67 -4.01 -10.16
CA SER A 99 -4.27 -4.45 -11.43
C SER A 99 -5.75 -4.05 -11.53
N ARG A 100 -6.52 -4.22 -10.45
CA ARG A 100 -7.94 -3.79 -10.43
C ARG A 100 -8.08 -2.29 -10.62
N LEU A 101 -7.23 -1.48 -9.99
CA LEU A 101 -7.20 -0.03 -10.19
C LEU A 101 -6.70 0.33 -11.61
N GLY A 102 -5.72 -0.41 -12.12
CA GLY A 102 -5.15 -0.26 -13.45
C GLY A 102 -6.17 -0.38 -14.57
N LYS A 103 -7.19 -1.23 -14.45
CA LYS A 103 -8.30 -1.33 -15.42
C LYS A 103 -9.03 -0.01 -15.69
N LYS A 104 -8.92 0.98 -14.79
CA LYS A 104 -9.49 2.32 -14.94
C LYS A 104 -8.51 3.35 -15.50
N CYS A 105 -7.25 2.97 -15.74
CA CYS A 105 -6.23 3.82 -16.33
C CYS A 105 -6.46 4.03 -17.82
N SER A 106 -6.05 5.20 -18.30
CA SER A 106 -6.04 5.56 -19.72
C SER A 106 -4.81 4.96 -20.42
N ASP A 107 -3.67 4.91 -19.72
CA ASP A 107 -2.45 4.25 -20.21
C ASP A 107 -2.65 2.72 -20.38
N PHE A 108 -2.35 2.22 -21.59
CA PHE A 108 -2.54 0.81 -21.94
C PHE A 108 -1.65 -0.14 -21.14
N GLY A 109 -0.42 0.28 -20.81
CA GLY A 109 0.50 -0.52 -20.00
C GLY A 109 0.00 -0.67 -18.57
N LEU A 110 -0.50 0.40 -17.96
CA LEU A 110 -1.10 0.36 -16.62
C LEU A 110 -2.43 -0.42 -16.61
N ASN A 111 -3.20 -0.34 -17.71
CA ASN A 111 -4.45 -1.07 -17.86
C ASN A 111 -4.26 -2.60 -17.80
N ARG A 112 -3.16 -3.08 -18.36
CA ARG A 112 -2.79 -4.50 -18.45
C ARG A 112 -1.70 -4.89 -17.45
N PHE A 113 -1.65 -4.21 -16.31
CA PHE A 113 -0.63 -4.47 -15.30
C PHE A 113 -0.65 -5.92 -14.78
N ASP A 114 -1.81 -6.58 -14.77
CA ASP A 114 -1.94 -8.02 -14.48
C ASP A 114 -1.10 -8.90 -15.41
N LEU A 115 -1.08 -8.61 -16.72
CA LEU A 115 -0.25 -9.32 -17.69
C LEU A 115 1.23 -9.05 -17.43
N ILE A 116 1.60 -7.78 -17.25
CA ILE A 116 2.99 -7.37 -16.95
C ILE A 116 3.51 -8.08 -15.70
N TYR A 117 2.70 -8.15 -14.65
CA TYR A 117 3.08 -8.81 -13.42
C TYR A 117 3.17 -10.34 -13.56
N THR A 118 2.32 -10.94 -14.39
CA THR A 118 2.40 -12.37 -14.71
C THR A 118 3.66 -12.68 -15.52
N ASP A 119 3.95 -11.91 -16.55
CA ASP A 119 5.14 -12.06 -17.40
C ASP A 119 6.43 -11.85 -16.59
N LEU A 120 6.40 -10.94 -15.61
CA LEU A 120 7.48 -10.78 -14.64
C LEU A 120 7.68 -12.04 -13.79
N LYS A 121 6.60 -12.66 -13.31
CA LYS A 121 6.69 -13.91 -12.54
C LYS A 121 7.18 -15.09 -13.37
N LEU A 122 6.88 -15.10 -14.67
CA LEU A 122 7.36 -16.11 -15.62
C LEU A 122 8.82 -15.88 -16.07
N GLY A 123 9.44 -14.77 -15.68
CA GLY A 123 10.80 -14.42 -16.11
C GLY A 123 10.90 -13.99 -17.58
N ILE A 124 9.76 -13.69 -18.23
CA ILE A 124 9.70 -13.23 -19.62
C ILE A 124 10.13 -11.76 -19.70
N LEU A 125 9.74 -10.97 -18.69
CA LEU A 125 10.15 -9.57 -18.57
C LEU A 125 11.31 -9.45 -17.59
N ASP A 126 12.52 -9.22 -18.14
CA ASP A 126 13.66 -8.85 -17.32
C ASP A 126 13.62 -7.35 -16.99
N PHE A 127 13.17 -7.05 -15.78
CA PHE A 127 13.22 -5.73 -15.20
C PHE A 127 14.59 -5.41 -14.57
N GLY A 128 15.70 -6.01 -15.04
CA GLY A 128 17.07 -5.85 -14.51
C GLY A 128 17.60 -4.41 -14.35
N LYS A 129 16.85 -3.38 -14.79
CA LYS A 129 17.10 -1.95 -14.51
C LYS A 129 16.32 -1.38 -13.31
N LEU A 130 15.37 -2.12 -12.73
CA LEU A 130 14.61 -1.73 -11.54
C LEU A 130 15.41 -2.09 -10.30
N GLU A 131 16.35 -1.21 -10.00
CA GLU A 131 17.25 -1.36 -8.88
C GLU A 131 16.56 -0.94 -7.57
N TYR A 132 16.47 -1.90 -6.64
CA TYR A 132 16.08 -1.64 -5.26
C TYR A 132 17.10 -0.71 -4.60
N GLY A 133 16.64 0.22 -3.76
CA GLY A 133 17.52 1.22 -3.14
C GLY A 133 18.00 2.31 -4.09
N SER A 134 17.62 2.28 -5.38
CA SER A 134 17.95 3.37 -6.30
C SER A 134 17.28 4.68 -5.87
N ARG A 135 17.94 5.80 -6.17
CA ARG A 135 17.36 7.14 -5.95
C ARG A 135 15.98 7.30 -6.59
N SER A 136 15.70 6.55 -7.66
CA SER A 136 14.43 6.56 -8.38
C SER A 136 13.32 5.80 -7.65
N SER A 137 13.60 4.63 -7.06
CA SER A 137 12.62 3.86 -6.28
C SER A 137 12.34 4.56 -4.95
N GLU A 138 13.37 5.05 -4.25
CA GLU A 138 13.19 5.77 -2.98
C GLU A 138 12.34 7.02 -3.13
N LYS A 139 12.54 7.81 -4.20
CA LYS A 139 11.70 8.98 -4.48
C LYS A 139 10.22 8.60 -4.66
N LYS A 140 9.93 7.46 -5.27
CA LYS A 140 8.56 6.96 -5.44
C LYS A 140 7.96 6.49 -4.12
N VAL A 141 8.73 5.76 -3.31
CA VAL A 141 8.33 5.35 -1.94
C VAL A 141 8.02 6.59 -1.10
N LYS A 142 8.91 7.58 -1.05
CA LYS A 142 8.70 8.86 -0.35
C LYS A 142 7.48 9.62 -0.87
N LYS A 143 7.19 9.54 -2.17
CA LYS A 143 5.98 10.15 -2.75
C LYS A 143 4.72 9.43 -2.30
N MET A 144 4.72 8.09 -2.27
CA MET A 144 3.62 7.31 -1.71
C MET A 144 3.39 7.64 -0.24
N GLU A 145 4.45 7.73 0.58
CA GLU A 145 4.33 8.12 1.99
C GLU A 145 3.64 9.48 2.19
N LYS A 146 4.03 10.49 1.40
CA LYS A 146 3.39 11.81 1.44
C LYS A 146 1.91 11.75 1.08
N LEU A 147 1.58 11.00 0.02
CA LEU A 147 0.20 10.81 -0.43
C LEU A 147 -0.66 10.07 0.60
N VAL A 148 -0.10 9.02 1.22
CA VAL A 148 -0.75 8.25 2.28
C VAL A 148 -0.98 9.14 3.51
N SER A 149 0.02 9.92 3.92
CA SER A 149 -0.09 10.90 5.01
C SER A 149 -1.21 11.92 4.76
N ALA A 150 -1.19 12.59 3.61
CA ALA A 150 -2.23 13.56 3.23
C ALA A 150 -3.63 12.93 3.18
N THR A 151 -3.75 11.68 2.73
CA THR A 151 -5.02 10.95 2.68
C THR A 151 -5.53 10.55 4.07
N SER A 152 -4.63 10.31 5.02
CA SER A 152 -5.01 10.11 6.42
C SER A 152 -5.47 11.40 7.08
N CYS A 153 -4.80 12.51 6.83
CA CYS A 153 -5.28 13.82 7.28
C CYS A 153 -6.67 14.12 6.71
N LEU A 154 -6.91 13.80 5.43
CA LEU A 154 -8.25 13.89 4.84
C LEU A 154 -9.27 13.03 5.61
N ARG A 155 -8.90 11.80 5.97
CA ARG A 155 -9.79 10.90 6.71
C ARG A 155 -10.17 11.50 8.07
N SER A 156 -9.20 11.92 8.86
CA SER A 156 -9.44 12.54 10.17
C SER A 156 -10.25 13.84 10.04
N ALA A 157 -9.99 14.65 8.99
CA ALA A 157 -10.76 15.86 8.74
C ALA A 157 -12.23 15.59 8.38
N LEU A 158 -12.51 14.51 7.64
CA LEU A 158 -13.87 14.07 7.32
C LEU A 158 -14.60 13.51 8.55
N GLU A 159 -13.90 12.77 9.41
CA GLU A 159 -14.44 12.28 10.68
C GLU A 159 -14.82 13.46 11.59
N GLY A 160 -13.92 14.44 11.77
CA GLY A 160 -14.20 15.67 12.51
C GLY A 160 -15.36 16.50 11.92
N LEU A 161 -15.48 16.56 10.60
CA LEU A 161 -16.63 17.21 9.94
C LEU A 161 -17.94 16.48 10.26
N THR A 162 -17.93 15.15 10.23
CA THR A 162 -19.11 14.33 10.54
C THR A 162 -19.57 14.55 11.98
N GLU A 163 -18.64 14.63 12.94
CA GLU A 163 -18.95 14.92 14.35
C GLU A 163 -19.57 16.31 14.54
N LEU A 164 -19.04 17.33 13.85
CA LEU A 164 -19.59 18.68 13.88
C LEU A 164 -20.99 18.75 13.25
N GLU A 165 -21.22 18.07 12.12
CA GLU A 165 -22.55 18.00 11.48
C GLU A 165 -23.58 17.31 12.37
N ILE A 166 -23.19 16.25 13.11
CA ILE A 166 -24.05 15.62 14.11
C ILE A 166 -24.38 16.60 15.24
N SER A 167 -23.39 17.36 15.70
CA SER A 167 -23.56 18.36 16.75
C SER A 167 -24.46 19.52 16.31
N GLU A 168 -24.33 19.97 15.06
CA GLU A 168 -25.17 20.99 14.42
C GLU A 168 -26.64 20.56 14.41
N ARG A 169 -26.93 19.31 14.02
CA ARG A 169 -28.30 18.77 14.04
C ARG A 169 -28.91 18.78 15.43
N LYS A 170 -28.15 18.34 16.44
CA LYS A 170 -28.58 18.39 17.84
C LYS A 170 -28.85 19.84 18.24
N LEU A 171 -27.91 20.74 17.97
CA LEU A 171 -27.99 22.16 18.30
C LEU A 171 -29.26 22.83 17.73
N ASN A 172 -29.59 22.52 16.47
CA ASN A 172 -30.81 23.01 15.82
C ASN A 172 -32.08 22.45 16.47
N GLN A 173 -32.08 21.21 16.95
CA GLN A 173 -33.19 20.66 17.74
C GLN A 173 -33.35 21.39 19.08
N TRP A 174 -32.26 21.70 19.79
CA TRP A 174 -32.32 22.47 21.04
C TRP A 174 -32.79 23.91 20.82
N LYS A 175 -32.34 24.56 19.73
CA LYS A 175 -32.75 25.92 19.35
C LYS A 175 -34.25 26.02 19.07
N SER A 176 -34.87 24.96 18.56
CA SER A 176 -36.34 24.91 18.41
C SER A 176 -37.10 24.85 19.74
N ARG A 177 -36.42 24.54 20.85
CA ARG A 177 -37.01 24.35 22.19
C ARG A 177 -36.70 25.48 23.19
N GLN A 178 -35.73 26.35 22.92
CA GLN A 178 -35.26 27.41 23.83
C GLN A 178 -34.97 28.72 23.07
N ILE A 179 -35.39 29.86 23.62
CA ILE A 179 -35.25 31.19 23.03
C ILE A 179 -34.05 31.94 23.64
N GLU A 180 -33.09 32.28 22.77
CA GLU A 180 -32.16 33.44 22.82
C GLU A 180 -30.92 33.53 23.74
N LEU A 181 -30.68 32.68 24.74
CA LEU A 181 -29.59 32.99 25.70
C LEU A 181 -28.13 32.69 25.27
N GLN A 182 -27.85 32.23 24.04
CA GLN A 182 -26.54 31.62 23.68
C GLN A 182 -25.95 32.07 22.32
N LYS A 183 -26.27 33.26 21.82
CA LYS A 183 -25.89 33.76 20.47
C LYS A 183 -24.39 33.61 20.14
N THR A 184 -23.50 34.06 21.02
CA THR A 184 -22.04 34.02 20.81
C THR A 184 -21.47 32.60 20.73
N ASN A 185 -22.03 31.64 21.47
CA ASN A 185 -21.60 30.24 21.43
C ASN A 185 -22.01 29.55 20.12
N TYR A 186 -23.13 29.96 19.52
CA TYR A 186 -23.51 29.50 18.18
C TYR A 186 -22.56 30.03 17.11
N ASP A 187 -22.19 31.30 17.16
CA ASP A 187 -21.30 31.92 16.17
C ASP A 187 -19.91 31.25 16.16
N LEU A 188 -19.33 30.98 17.34
CA LEU A 188 -18.08 30.23 17.47
C LEU A 188 -18.18 28.82 16.88
N PHE A 189 -19.30 28.13 17.12
CA PHE A 189 -19.54 26.79 16.58
C PHE A 189 -19.61 26.79 15.04
N TYR A 190 -20.36 27.72 14.44
CA TYR A 190 -20.46 27.84 12.99
C TYR A 190 -19.13 28.23 12.35
N GLN A 191 -18.34 29.09 13.01
CA GLN A 191 -16.97 29.40 12.57
C GLN A 191 -16.09 28.15 12.56
N LYS A 192 -16.16 27.31 13.61
CA LYS A 192 -15.44 26.03 13.68
C LYS A 192 -15.87 25.08 12.55
N LEU A 193 -17.17 24.97 12.27
CA LEU A 193 -17.71 24.15 11.19
C LEU A 193 -17.20 24.60 9.82
N GLU A 194 -17.18 25.91 9.55
CA GLU A 194 -16.66 26.43 8.28
C GLU A 194 -15.15 26.23 8.14
N ASN A 195 -14.39 26.39 9.23
CA ASN A 195 -12.97 26.07 9.25
C ASN A 195 -12.73 24.58 8.93
N GLN A 196 -13.50 23.67 9.54
CA GLN A 196 -13.41 22.24 9.24
C GLN A 196 -13.72 21.93 7.77
N ARG A 197 -14.73 22.59 7.19
CA ARG A 197 -15.07 22.45 5.76
C ARG A 197 -13.93 22.94 4.86
N LYS A 198 -13.24 24.02 5.23
CA LYS A 198 -12.05 24.51 4.52
C LYS A 198 -10.91 23.49 4.58
N GLU A 199 -10.65 22.89 5.75
CA GLU A 199 -9.63 21.85 5.90
C GLU A 199 -9.93 20.62 5.04
N VAL A 200 -11.18 20.14 5.01
CA VAL A 200 -11.57 19.02 4.14
C VAL A 200 -11.34 19.36 2.66
N ARG A 201 -11.66 20.58 2.23
CA ARG A 201 -11.38 21.03 0.84
C ARG A 201 -9.89 21.00 0.54
N HIS A 202 -9.07 21.56 1.43
CA HIS A 202 -7.62 21.57 1.29
C HIS A 202 -7.05 20.14 1.22
N PHE A 203 -7.43 19.25 2.14
CA PHE A 203 -6.92 17.88 2.13
C PHE A 203 -7.41 17.07 0.93
N ARG A 204 -8.59 17.35 0.38
CA ARG A 204 -9.02 16.73 -0.90
C ARG A 204 -8.12 17.10 -2.06
N GLU A 205 -7.60 18.32 -2.08
CA GLU A 205 -6.72 18.81 -3.16
C GLU A 205 -5.34 18.18 -3.09
N ILE A 206 -4.75 18.04 -1.90
CA ILE A 206 -3.37 17.54 -1.74
C ILE A 206 -3.25 16.01 -1.57
N SER A 207 -4.36 15.31 -1.34
CA SER A 207 -4.38 13.85 -1.12
C SER A 207 -4.58 13.04 -2.39
N LEU A 208 -4.71 11.71 -2.23
CA LEU A 208 -5.07 10.82 -3.33
C LEU A 208 -6.46 11.10 -3.92
N TRP A 209 -7.33 11.83 -3.21
CA TRP A 209 -8.70 12.12 -3.66
C TRP A 209 -8.76 12.83 -5.01
N SER A 210 -7.88 13.81 -5.23
CA SER A 210 -7.73 14.57 -6.48
C SER A 210 -6.77 13.92 -7.49
N THR A 211 -6.08 12.86 -7.10
CA THR A 211 -5.06 12.22 -7.94
C THR A 211 -5.72 11.29 -8.97
N THR A 212 -5.20 11.29 -10.21
CA THR A 212 -5.65 10.42 -11.31
C THR A 212 -5.25 8.96 -11.09
N PHE A 213 -6.02 8.00 -11.62
CA PHE A 213 -5.64 6.58 -11.59
C PHE A 213 -4.22 6.36 -12.15
N ASP A 214 -3.90 6.90 -13.33
CA ASP A 214 -2.62 6.67 -14.02
C ASP A 214 -1.41 7.03 -13.14
N LYS A 215 -1.43 8.22 -12.52
CA LYS A 215 -0.36 8.66 -11.61
C LYS A 215 -0.19 7.72 -10.42
N SER A 216 -1.29 7.32 -9.79
CA SER A 216 -1.27 6.48 -8.59
C SER A 216 -0.86 5.04 -8.90
N VAL A 217 -1.46 4.45 -9.94
CA VAL A 217 -1.18 3.08 -10.39
C VAL A 217 0.25 2.98 -10.91
N ASN A 218 0.75 3.94 -11.68
CA ASN A 218 2.14 3.95 -12.12
C ASN A 218 3.14 3.93 -10.94
N LEU A 219 2.89 4.72 -9.89
CA LEU A 219 3.74 4.70 -8.70
C LEU A 219 3.75 3.33 -8.03
N MET A 220 2.57 2.74 -7.81
CA MET A 220 2.44 1.44 -7.15
C MET A 220 3.02 0.31 -8.01
N ALA A 221 2.66 0.25 -9.30
CA ALA A 221 3.11 -0.77 -10.25
C ALA A 221 4.64 -0.83 -10.32
N ARG A 222 5.31 0.32 -10.40
CA ARG A 222 6.78 0.40 -10.40
C ARG A 222 7.36 -0.18 -9.12
N ILE A 223 6.80 0.15 -7.96
CA ILE A 223 7.28 -0.39 -6.68
C ILE A 223 6.99 -1.87 -6.54
N VAL A 224 5.85 -2.37 -7.03
CA VAL A 224 5.55 -3.81 -7.08
C VAL A 224 6.66 -4.56 -7.84
N CYS A 225 7.06 -4.06 -9.02
CA CYS A 225 8.14 -4.67 -9.80
C CYS A 225 9.50 -4.62 -9.06
N VAL A 226 9.87 -3.49 -8.46
CA VAL A 226 11.12 -3.37 -7.67
C VAL A 226 11.13 -4.36 -6.51
N VAL A 227 10.02 -4.44 -5.77
CA VAL A 227 9.88 -5.33 -4.61
C VAL A 227 9.94 -6.79 -5.04
N TYR A 228 9.27 -7.17 -6.14
CA TYR A 228 9.36 -8.51 -6.68
C TYR A 228 10.80 -8.90 -7.02
N ALA A 229 11.50 -8.07 -7.79
CA ALA A 229 12.89 -8.32 -8.18
C ALA A 229 13.78 -8.47 -6.94
N ARG A 230 13.61 -7.61 -5.93
CA ARG A 230 14.36 -7.68 -4.67
C ARG A 230 14.07 -8.97 -3.90
N ILE A 231 12.81 -9.39 -3.80
CA ILE A 231 12.43 -10.65 -3.15
C ILE A 231 13.11 -11.83 -3.85
N CYS A 232 13.10 -11.87 -5.19
CA CYS A 232 13.78 -12.92 -5.94
C CYS A 232 15.30 -12.92 -5.74
N VAL A 233 15.95 -11.75 -5.65
CA VAL A 233 17.40 -11.68 -5.38
C VAL A 233 17.74 -12.14 -3.97
N VAL A 234 16.96 -11.72 -2.97
CA VAL A 234 17.26 -11.99 -1.55
C VAL A 234 16.98 -13.44 -1.16
N PHE A 235 15.93 -14.04 -1.72
CA PHE A 235 15.42 -15.34 -1.29
C PHE A 235 15.42 -16.42 -2.38
N GLY A 236 15.57 -16.05 -3.66
CA GLY A 236 15.31 -16.94 -4.80
C GLY A 236 16.19 -18.20 -4.87
N GLN A 237 17.38 -18.18 -4.26
CA GLN A 237 18.25 -19.36 -4.18
C GLN A 237 17.62 -20.50 -3.35
N GLN A 238 16.87 -20.16 -2.29
CA GLN A 238 16.29 -21.15 -1.37
C GLN A 238 14.97 -21.74 -1.89
N SER A 239 14.27 -21.03 -2.78
CA SER A 239 13.01 -21.51 -3.40
C SER A 239 13.20 -22.64 -4.41
N ARG A 240 14.41 -22.80 -4.97
CA ARG A 240 14.72 -23.89 -5.92
C ARG A 240 15.05 -25.21 -5.25
N GLN A 241 15.39 -25.18 -3.96
CA GLN A 241 15.76 -26.37 -3.19
C GLN A 241 14.55 -27.08 -2.57
N PHE A 242 13.46 -26.36 -2.34
CA PHE A 242 12.24 -26.90 -1.74
C PHE A 242 11.02 -26.47 -2.57
N PRO A 243 10.47 -27.34 -3.44
CA PRO A 243 9.10 -27.16 -3.87
C PRO A 243 8.25 -27.05 -2.61
N LEU A 244 7.32 -26.09 -2.55
CA LEU A 244 6.36 -25.96 -1.44
C LEU A 244 5.52 -27.25 -1.37
N VAL A 245 6.05 -28.28 -0.71
CA VAL A 245 5.31 -29.45 -0.30
C VAL A 245 4.25 -28.90 0.65
N LYS A 246 2.98 -29.14 0.33
CA LYS A 246 1.88 -29.01 1.28
C LYS A 246 2.02 -30.12 2.33
N GLU A 247 3.14 -30.13 3.04
CA GLU A 247 3.39 -31.11 4.07
C GLU A 247 2.50 -30.71 5.24
N LYS A 248 1.60 -31.62 5.61
CA LYS A 248 0.82 -31.50 6.83
C LYS A 248 1.83 -31.35 7.95
N ILE A 249 1.98 -30.12 8.46
CA ILE A 249 2.65 -29.84 9.73
C ILE A 249 1.93 -30.71 10.76
N LEU A 250 2.51 -31.86 11.09
CA LEU A 250 2.05 -32.67 12.20
C LEU A 250 2.62 -32.00 13.45
N PRO A 251 1.80 -31.33 14.28
CA PRO A 251 2.31 -30.68 15.46
C PRO A 251 2.95 -31.74 16.37
N HIS A 252 4.18 -31.51 16.82
CA HIS A 252 4.87 -32.31 17.84
C HIS A 252 4.27 -32.16 19.24
N SER A 253 2.97 -31.90 19.35
CA SER A 253 2.26 -31.85 20.61
C SER A 253 1.37 -33.07 20.72
N GLY A 254 1.77 -34.01 21.57
CA GLY A 254 0.88 -35.05 22.07
C GLY A 254 -0.39 -34.45 22.70
N PRO A 255 -1.42 -35.28 22.95
CA PRO A 255 -2.74 -34.79 23.30
C PRO A 255 -2.73 -34.14 24.69
N ILE A 256 -2.82 -32.80 24.71
CA ILE A 256 -3.23 -32.09 25.91
C ILE A 256 -4.76 -32.14 25.94
N LEU A 257 -5.28 -33.03 26.78
CA LEU A 257 -6.67 -33.08 27.21
C LEU A 257 -7.03 -31.76 27.91
N THR A 258 -7.45 -30.74 27.16
CA THR A 258 -8.30 -29.69 27.73
C THR A 258 -9.36 -29.31 26.70
N THR A 259 -10.61 -29.45 27.12
CA THR A 259 -11.79 -29.04 26.36
C THR A 259 -11.88 -27.52 26.43
N SER A 260 -11.23 -26.80 25.51
CA SER A 260 -11.53 -25.38 25.31
C SER A 260 -11.14 -24.93 23.91
N LYS A 261 -12.00 -24.08 23.35
CA LYS A 261 -12.05 -23.68 21.93
C LYS A 261 -10.68 -23.23 21.40
N ARG A 262 -10.31 -23.74 20.22
CA ARG A 262 -9.13 -23.32 19.45
C ARG A 262 -9.19 -21.82 19.14
N SER A 263 -8.32 -21.04 19.78
CA SER A 263 -7.92 -19.72 19.28
C SER A 263 -6.66 -19.91 18.44
N ILE A 264 -6.77 -19.65 17.14
CA ILE A 264 -5.62 -19.58 16.24
C ILE A 264 -4.80 -18.35 16.65
N VAL A 265 -3.65 -18.58 17.29
CA VAL A 265 -2.67 -17.52 17.54
C VAL A 265 -1.98 -17.22 16.21
N ARG A 266 -2.46 -16.18 15.53
CA ARG A 266 -1.76 -15.57 14.40
C ARG A 266 -0.50 -14.89 14.94
N PHE A 267 0.65 -15.20 14.35
CA PHE A 267 1.82 -14.35 14.49
C PHE A 267 1.48 -13.00 13.87
N TYR A 268 1.30 -12.00 14.73
CA TYR A 268 1.29 -10.61 14.30
C TYR A 268 2.71 -10.25 13.89
N SER A 269 3.01 -10.38 12.60
CA SER A 269 4.02 -9.52 11.98
C SER A 269 3.62 -8.08 12.34
N ARG A 270 4.56 -7.32 12.90
CA ARG A 270 4.39 -5.92 13.32
C ARG A 270 3.55 -5.18 12.30
N ARG A 271 2.24 -5.08 12.57
CA ARG A 271 1.37 -4.14 11.88
C ARG A 271 2.03 -2.80 12.06
N SER A 272 2.38 -2.16 10.95
CA SER A 272 2.65 -0.74 10.93
C SER A 272 1.33 -0.07 11.37
N PHE A 273 1.18 0.16 12.67
CA PHE A 273 0.03 0.84 13.29
C PHE A 273 -0.01 2.34 12.95
N LEU A 274 0.58 2.75 11.82
CA LEU A 274 0.72 4.16 11.47
C LEU A 274 -0.39 4.70 10.59
N PHE A 275 -1.42 3.93 10.20
CA PHE A 275 -2.47 4.44 9.30
C PHE A 275 -3.90 3.99 9.57
N LEU A 276 -4.20 3.48 10.76
CA LEU A 276 -5.58 3.21 11.20
C LEU A 276 -5.74 3.70 12.63
N ARG A 277 -5.89 5.02 12.77
CA ARG A 277 -6.65 5.61 13.87
C ARG A 277 -7.51 6.72 13.30
#